data_AF-A0A2I0VXJ4-F1
#
_entry.id   AF-A0A2I0VXJ4-F1
#
_cell.length_a   1.000
_cell.length_b   1.000
_cell.length_c   1.000
_cell.angle_alpha   90.00
_cell.angle_beta   90.00
_cell.angle_gamma   90.00
#
_symmetry.space_group_name_H-M   'P 1'
#
loop_
_entity.id
_entity.type
_entity.pdbx_description
1 polymer ?
#
loop_
_entity_poly.entity_id
_entity_poly.type
_entity_poly.pdbx_seq_one_letter_code
_entity_poly.pdbx_strand_id
1 'polypeptide(L)'
;MPAFPPVSADPREIVAMRRDLGDHVKSLLLLCFLSLQASTSLAYRPGEIVPISRAGQYHGSRTVWHDLIGRHCPIFAVNREVLMPIAKPTGYTGADAYKISFQVGNEKFYIPWLFVINRKSTEVPMIDVHLRYSGSDLHGVTAKVVDMPRHCLLLSFILAIYVLQSSQEKLTRFVKETVAESSLPALDGAKVE
;
A
#
# COMPACT_ATOMS: atom_id res chain seq x y z
N MET A 1 68.43 -11.93 -9.06
CA MET A 1 68.35 -10.63 -9.77
C MET A 1 67.27 -10.75 -10.83
N PRO A 2 66.17 -9.97 -10.81
CA PRO A 2 65.22 -9.99 -11.89
C PRO A 2 65.74 -9.10 -13.04
N ALA A 3 65.74 -9.65 -14.25
CA ALA A 3 66.11 -8.93 -15.46
C ALA A 3 64.97 -7.98 -15.86
N PHE A 4 65.29 -6.70 -16.07
CA PHE A 4 64.33 -5.74 -16.63
C PHE A 4 64.06 -6.09 -18.10
N PRO A 5 62.80 -6.08 -18.56
CA PRO A 5 62.49 -6.28 -19.97
C PRO A 5 62.97 -5.08 -20.81
N PRO A 6 63.36 -5.30 -22.07
CA PRO A 6 63.79 -4.24 -22.96
C PRO A 6 62.61 -3.31 -23.32
N VAL A 7 62.85 -2.00 -23.27
CA VAL A 7 61.89 -0.98 -23.72
C VAL A 7 61.79 -1.03 -25.25
N SER A 8 60.62 -1.44 -25.77
CA SER A 8 60.32 -1.44 -27.20
C SER A 8 60.19 -0.01 -27.73
N ALA A 9 60.85 0.28 -28.85
CA ALA A 9 60.90 1.59 -29.50
C ALA A 9 60.00 1.69 -30.74
N ASP A 10 59.10 0.72 -30.98
CA ASP A 10 58.18 0.74 -32.12
C ASP A 10 56.98 1.67 -31.85
N PRO A 11 56.78 2.76 -32.63
CA PRO A 11 55.66 3.68 -32.48
C PRO A 11 54.29 2.99 -32.56
N ARG A 12 54.18 1.84 -33.25
CA ARG A 12 52.92 1.10 -33.40
C ARG A 12 52.51 0.38 -32.12
N GLU A 13 53.46 -0.19 -31.39
CA GLU A 13 53.18 -0.82 -30.08
C GLU A 13 52.78 0.20 -29.02
N ILE A 14 53.42 1.38 -29.01
CA ILE A 14 53.08 2.46 -28.07
C ILE A 14 51.66 2.99 -28.32
N VAL A 15 51.25 3.10 -29.60
CA VAL A 15 49.89 3.51 -29.98
C VAL A 15 48.86 2.44 -29.62
N ALA A 16 49.17 1.15 -29.81
CA ALA A 16 48.30 0.05 -29.40
C ALA A 16 48.13 0.00 -27.88
N MET A 17 49.23 0.13 -27.12
CA MET A 17 49.21 0.16 -25.66
C MET A 17 48.43 1.36 -25.10
N ARG A 18 48.53 2.55 -25.73
CA ARG A 18 47.70 3.71 -25.36
C ARG A 18 46.21 3.51 -25.62
N ARG A 19 45.83 2.81 -26.69
CA ARG A 19 44.43 2.50 -26.99
C ARG A 19 43.86 1.51 -25.98
N ASP A 20 44.59 0.45 -25.70
CA ASP A 20 44.22 -0.59 -24.73
C ASP A 20 44.04 -0.01 -23.31
N LEU A 21 44.98 0.84 -22.88
CA LEU A 21 44.86 1.57 -21.62
C LEU A 21 43.64 2.52 -21.60
N GLY A 22 43.36 3.19 -22.72
CA GLY A 22 42.20 4.08 -22.85
C GLY A 22 40.86 3.35 -22.75
N ASP A 23 40.78 2.14 -23.31
CA ASP A 23 39.56 1.33 -23.28
C ASP A 23 39.34 0.69 -21.90
N HIS A 24 40.41 0.32 -21.19
CA HIS A 24 40.34 -0.05 -19.78
C HIS A 24 39.86 1.08 -18.88
N VAL A 25 40.33 2.32 -19.09
CA VAL A 25 39.87 3.49 -18.32
C VAL A 25 38.39 3.78 -18.58
N LYS A 26 37.92 3.69 -19.84
CA LYS A 26 36.50 3.84 -20.17
C LYS A 26 35.65 2.75 -19.54
N SER A 27 36.11 1.49 -19.59
CA SER A 27 35.42 0.35 -18.98
C SER A 27 35.32 0.52 -17.46
N LEU A 28 36.41 0.96 -16.80
CA LEU A 28 36.43 1.24 -15.37
C LEU A 28 35.48 2.39 -15.00
N LEU A 29 35.48 3.47 -15.79
CA LEU A 29 34.55 4.59 -15.61
C LEU A 29 33.09 4.16 -15.79
N LEU A 30 32.80 3.32 -16.78
CA LEU A 30 31.45 2.78 -17.01
C LEU A 30 31.00 1.88 -15.85
N LEU A 31 31.87 0.98 -15.37
CA LEU A 31 31.63 0.13 -14.20
C LEU A 31 31.41 0.95 -12.92
N CYS A 32 32.17 2.04 -12.72
CA CYS A 32 31.94 2.98 -11.63
C CYS A 32 30.58 3.70 -11.76
N PHE A 33 30.20 4.15 -12.97
CA PHE A 33 28.89 4.78 -13.17
C PHE A 33 27.73 3.81 -12.90
N LEU A 34 27.85 2.56 -13.34
CA LEU A 34 26.87 1.50 -13.08
C LEU A 34 26.77 1.15 -11.58
N SER A 35 27.90 1.12 -10.86
CA SER A 35 27.89 0.86 -9.42
C SER A 35 27.32 2.03 -8.61
N LEU A 36 27.55 3.29 -9.04
CA LEU A 36 26.91 4.46 -8.44
C LEU A 36 25.37 4.45 -8.59
N GLN A 37 24.84 3.86 -9.68
CA GLN A 37 23.39 3.73 -9.87
C GLN A 37 22.76 2.62 -9.01
N ALA A 38 23.54 1.61 -8.61
CA ALA A 38 23.04 0.52 -7.77
C ALA A 38 22.80 0.92 -6.30
N SER A 39 23.34 2.06 -5.84
CA SER A 39 23.25 2.49 -4.43
C SER A 39 21.87 2.98 -3.98
N THR A 40 20.89 3.15 -4.87
CA THR A 40 19.53 3.60 -4.49
C THR A 40 18.52 2.47 -4.26
N SER A 41 18.97 1.21 -4.21
CA SER A 41 18.09 0.03 -4.29
C SER A 41 17.23 -0.24 -3.03
N LEU A 42 17.59 0.33 -1.87
CA LEU A 42 16.92 0.02 -0.60
C LEU A 42 16.03 1.13 -0.05
N ALA A 43 15.97 2.27 -0.72
CA ALA A 43 15.38 3.48 -0.18
C ALA A 43 14.03 3.78 -0.84
N TYR A 44 13.04 4.17 -0.03
CA TYR A 44 11.67 4.45 -0.47
C TYR A 44 11.60 5.71 -1.31
N ARG A 45 10.79 5.67 -2.37
CA ARG A 45 10.43 6.86 -3.15
C ARG A 45 9.10 7.43 -2.68
N PRO A 46 8.90 8.76 -2.68
CA PRO A 46 7.59 9.35 -2.44
C PRO A 46 6.54 8.73 -3.37
N GLY A 47 5.42 8.28 -2.80
CA GLY A 47 4.37 7.59 -3.56
C GLY A 47 4.51 6.06 -3.63
N GLU A 48 5.61 5.49 -3.15
CA GLU A 48 5.80 4.05 -3.07
C GLU A 48 4.98 3.43 -1.93
N ILE A 49 4.56 2.18 -2.12
CA ILE A 49 3.88 1.42 -1.05
C ILE A 49 4.90 1.03 0.01
N VAL A 50 4.61 1.36 1.25
CA VAL A 50 5.37 0.85 2.40
C VAL A 50 4.73 -0.48 2.83
N PRO A 51 5.44 -1.62 2.71
CA PRO A 51 4.91 -2.91 3.11
C PRO A 51 4.51 -2.89 4.58
N ILE A 52 3.37 -3.50 4.90
CA ILE A 52 2.92 -3.62 6.27
C ILE A 52 2.23 -4.97 6.45
N SER A 53 2.52 -5.62 7.57
CA SER A 53 1.84 -6.83 8.00
C SER A 53 1.21 -6.62 9.37
N ARG A 54 0.18 -7.40 9.67
CA ARG A 54 -0.57 -7.33 10.92
C ARG A 54 -0.73 -8.69 11.59
N ALA A 55 -0.77 -8.70 12.90
CA ALA A 55 -1.17 -9.84 13.71
C ALA A 55 -2.26 -9.42 14.71
N GLY A 56 -3.26 -10.27 14.91
CA GLY A 56 -4.33 -10.06 15.87
C GLY A 56 -4.14 -10.92 17.12
N GLN A 57 -4.67 -10.45 18.24
CA GLN A 57 -4.78 -11.21 19.47
C GLN A 57 -6.17 -11.07 20.06
N TYR A 58 -6.81 -12.21 20.36
CA TYR A 58 -8.10 -12.30 21.03
C TYR A 58 -8.06 -13.45 22.04
N HIS A 59 -8.49 -13.21 23.28
CA HIS A 59 -8.51 -14.22 24.34
C HIS A 59 -7.16 -14.98 24.49
N GLY A 60 -6.04 -14.24 24.44
CA GLY A 60 -4.69 -14.83 24.48
C GLY A 60 -4.24 -15.51 23.18
N SER A 61 -5.16 -16.01 22.35
CA SER A 61 -4.87 -16.60 21.04
C SER A 61 -4.40 -15.54 20.04
N ARG A 62 -3.35 -15.85 19.29
CA ARG A 62 -2.73 -14.96 18.31
C ARG A 62 -2.89 -15.52 16.91
N THR A 63 -3.17 -14.64 15.95
CA THR A 63 -3.11 -15.00 14.54
C THR A 63 -1.66 -14.94 14.05
N VAL A 64 -1.38 -15.64 12.95
CA VAL A 64 -0.15 -15.41 12.19
C VAL A 64 -0.10 -13.98 11.63
N TRP A 65 1.09 -13.56 11.21
CA TRP A 65 1.27 -12.31 10.47
C TRP A 65 0.60 -12.41 9.09
N HIS A 66 -0.18 -11.39 8.75
CA HIS A 66 -0.85 -11.27 7.46
C HIS A 66 -0.43 -9.97 6.81
N ASP A 67 0.08 -10.04 5.59
CA ASP A 67 0.44 -8.86 4.82
C ASP A 67 -0.81 -8.12 4.36
N LEU A 68 -0.78 -6.79 4.47
CA LEU A 68 -1.75 -5.94 3.81
C LEU A 68 -1.32 -5.76 2.35
N ILE A 69 -2.30 -5.63 1.44
CA ILE A 69 -2.06 -5.60 0.00
C ILE A 69 -2.64 -4.32 -0.61
N GLY A 70 -1.85 -3.70 -1.48
CA GLY A 70 -2.28 -2.60 -2.34
C GLY A 70 -2.77 -1.40 -1.55
N ARG A 71 -4.04 -1.01 -1.75
CA ARG A 71 -4.66 0.16 -1.12
C ARG A 71 -4.73 0.11 0.41
N HIS A 72 -4.51 -1.07 1.00
CA HIS A 72 -4.50 -1.26 2.44
C HIS A 72 -3.16 -0.92 3.09
N CYS A 73 -2.12 -0.68 2.28
CA CYS A 73 -0.80 -0.30 2.75
C CYS A 73 -0.65 1.23 2.81
N PRO A 74 0.20 1.74 3.73
CA PRO A 74 0.62 3.12 3.72
C PRO A 74 1.44 3.45 2.47
N ILE A 75 1.44 4.74 2.12
CA ILE A 75 2.22 5.28 1.01
C ILE A 75 3.32 6.17 1.58
N PHE A 76 4.56 5.96 1.13
CA PHE A 76 5.70 6.72 1.61
C PHE A 76 5.56 8.20 1.28
N ALA A 77 5.84 9.05 2.28
CA ALA A 77 5.71 10.51 2.21
C ALA A 77 4.29 11.05 1.86
N VAL A 78 3.24 10.24 2.01
CA VAL A 78 1.85 10.66 1.74
C VAL A 78 0.95 10.33 2.93
N ASN A 79 0.31 11.36 3.49
CA ASN A 79 -0.73 11.17 4.51
C ASN A 79 -1.97 10.56 3.85
N ARG A 80 -2.40 9.41 4.38
CA ARG A 80 -3.56 8.70 3.84
C ARG A 80 -4.28 7.94 4.94
N GLU A 81 -5.60 8.02 4.90
CA GLU A 81 -6.47 7.17 5.69
C GLU A 81 -6.84 5.92 4.90
N VAL A 82 -6.84 4.78 5.60
CA VAL A 82 -7.04 3.47 5.00
C VAL A 82 -7.95 2.64 5.89
N LEU A 83 -8.97 2.01 5.28
CA LEU A 83 -9.76 1.00 5.96
C LEU A 83 -8.98 -0.31 6.00
N MET A 84 -8.72 -0.81 7.20
CA MET A 84 -8.01 -2.07 7.38
C MET A 84 -9.01 -3.20 7.69
N PRO A 85 -9.06 -4.26 6.86
CA PRO A 85 -9.93 -5.39 7.13
C PRO A 85 -9.39 -6.22 8.30
N ILE A 86 -10.23 -6.42 9.32
CA ILE A 86 -9.95 -7.30 10.46
C ILE A 86 -10.91 -8.48 10.37
N ALA A 87 -10.37 -9.69 10.26
CA ALA A 87 -11.18 -10.90 10.28
C ALA A 87 -11.81 -11.08 11.66
N LYS A 88 -13.10 -11.49 11.70
CA LYS A 88 -13.77 -11.81 12.95
C LYS A 88 -13.03 -12.98 13.63
N PRO A 89 -12.56 -12.83 14.88
CA PRO A 89 -11.86 -13.90 15.56
C PRO A 89 -12.81 -15.06 15.88
N THR A 90 -12.28 -16.28 15.91
CA THR A 90 -13.02 -17.49 16.28
C THR A 90 -13.54 -17.35 17.72
N GLY A 91 -14.83 -17.64 17.94
CA GLY A 91 -15.44 -17.53 19.27
C GLY A 91 -15.64 -16.08 19.75
N TYR A 92 -15.71 -15.10 18.84
CA TYR A 92 -15.98 -13.72 19.20
C TYR A 92 -17.35 -13.56 19.89
N THR A 93 -17.32 -13.19 21.17
CA THR A 93 -18.49 -12.88 21.99
C THR A 93 -18.67 -11.38 22.23
N GLY A 94 -17.65 -10.57 21.92
CA GLY A 94 -17.64 -9.13 22.18
C GLY A 94 -17.31 -8.74 23.63
N ALA A 95 -17.15 -9.71 24.53
CA ALA A 95 -16.82 -9.47 25.93
C ALA A 95 -15.31 -9.22 26.15
N ASP A 96 -14.45 -9.79 25.31
CA ASP A 96 -13.00 -9.68 25.46
C ASP A 96 -12.40 -8.59 24.56
N ALA A 97 -11.28 -8.02 25.02
CA ALA A 97 -10.54 -7.05 24.23
C ALA A 97 -9.82 -7.71 23.06
N TYR A 98 -9.92 -7.07 21.89
CA TYR A 98 -9.12 -7.42 20.72
C TYR A 98 -7.93 -6.48 20.59
N LYS A 99 -6.74 -7.05 20.39
CA LYS A 99 -5.51 -6.31 20.17
C LYS A 99 -4.95 -6.58 18.78
N ILE A 100 -4.24 -5.61 18.22
CA ILE A 100 -3.57 -5.72 16.93
C ILE A 100 -2.14 -5.19 17.01
N SER A 101 -1.23 -5.82 16.29
CA SER A 101 0.18 -5.44 16.19
C SER A 101 0.59 -5.41 14.72
N PHE A 102 1.64 -4.65 14.40
CA PHE A 102 2.08 -4.43 13.01
C PHE A 102 3.58 -4.59 12.86
N GLN A 103 4.00 -5.00 11.66
CA GLN A 103 5.37 -4.82 11.17
C GLN A 103 5.32 -3.93 9.94
N VAL A 104 6.16 -2.90 9.89
CA VAL A 104 6.13 -1.88 8.85
C VAL A 104 7.49 -1.75 8.17
N GLY A 105 7.46 -1.59 6.86
CA GLY A 105 8.64 -1.39 6.03
C GLY A 105 9.42 -2.68 5.75
N ASN A 106 10.44 -2.54 4.90
CA ASN A 106 11.38 -3.60 4.56
C ASN A 106 12.21 -4.00 5.78
N GLU A 107 12.43 -3.05 6.69
CA GLU A 107 13.13 -3.17 7.96
C GLU A 107 12.29 -3.88 9.03
N LYS A 108 10.99 -4.08 8.79
CA LYS A 108 10.03 -4.71 9.71
C LYS A 108 9.99 -4.04 11.09
N PHE A 109 9.87 -2.71 11.12
CA PHE A 109 9.66 -1.96 12.36
C PHE A 109 8.43 -2.48 13.11
N TYR A 110 8.64 -2.93 14.34
CA TYR A 110 7.62 -3.58 15.15
C TYR A 110 6.80 -2.54 15.93
N ILE A 111 5.49 -2.56 15.73
CA ILE A 111 4.52 -1.81 16.55
C ILE A 111 3.93 -2.76 17.59
N PRO A 112 4.01 -2.44 18.90
CA PRO A 112 3.49 -3.29 19.97
C PRO A 112 1.96 -3.44 19.91
N TRP A 113 1.42 -4.36 20.71
CA TRP A 113 -0.02 -4.64 20.75
C TRP A 113 -0.85 -3.41 21.13
N LEU A 114 -1.72 -2.99 20.22
CA LEU A 114 -2.67 -1.89 20.34
C LEU A 114 -4.08 -2.43 20.60
N PHE A 115 -4.79 -1.89 21.59
CA PHE A 115 -6.17 -2.28 21.90
C PHE A 115 -7.15 -1.57 20.97
N VAL A 116 -7.97 -2.33 20.25
CA VAL A 116 -8.91 -1.76 19.25
C VAL A 116 -10.38 -2.09 19.54
N ILE A 117 -10.71 -3.28 20.08
CA ILE A 117 -12.09 -3.64 20.47
C ILE A 117 -12.18 -3.77 21.98
N ASN A 118 -13.36 -3.45 22.54
CA ASN A 118 -13.63 -3.36 23.96
C ASN A 118 -12.67 -2.39 24.67
N ARG A 119 -12.57 -1.19 24.08
CA ARG A 119 -11.87 -0.04 24.65
C ARG A 119 -12.82 0.66 25.63
N LYS A 120 -12.25 1.55 26.47
CA LYS A 120 -13.05 2.44 27.33
C LYS A 120 -13.96 3.38 26.54
N SER A 121 -13.59 3.69 25.29
CA SER A 121 -14.38 4.50 24.36
C SER A 121 -15.28 3.61 23.51
N THR A 122 -16.51 4.05 23.28
CA THR A 122 -17.48 3.43 22.38
C THR A 122 -17.36 3.93 20.94
N GLU A 123 -16.54 4.97 20.71
CA GLU A 123 -16.28 5.49 19.37
C GLU A 123 -15.42 4.51 18.55
N VAL A 124 -15.56 4.54 17.23
CA VAL A 124 -14.80 3.67 16.32
C VAL A 124 -13.30 3.93 16.50
N PRO A 125 -12.46 2.91 16.70
CA PRO A 125 -11.02 3.11 16.85
C PRO A 125 -10.38 3.49 15.51
N MET A 126 -9.52 4.50 15.54
CA MET A 126 -8.61 4.84 14.45
C MET A 126 -7.17 4.67 14.94
N ILE A 127 -6.32 4.03 14.12
CA ILE A 127 -4.91 3.85 14.45
C ILE A 127 -4.13 4.91 13.68
N ASP A 128 -3.61 5.89 14.40
CA ASP A 128 -2.74 6.92 13.85
C ASP A 128 -1.30 6.39 13.82
N VAL A 129 -0.76 6.21 12.62
CA VAL A 129 0.58 5.64 12.38
C VAL A 129 1.46 6.74 11.78
N HIS A 130 2.52 7.08 12.49
CA HIS A 130 3.48 8.09 12.07
C HIS A 130 4.80 7.44 11.66
N LEU A 131 5.11 7.52 10.37
CA LEU A 131 6.37 7.06 9.78
C LEU A 131 7.44 8.15 10.00
N ARG A 132 8.54 7.80 10.68
CA ARG A 132 9.71 8.66 10.85
C ARG A 132 10.71 8.32 9.75
N TYR A 133 11.02 9.28 8.88
CA TYR A 133 11.93 9.08 7.76
C TYR A 133 12.79 10.32 7.52
N SER A 134 13.93 10.16 6.85
CA SER A 134 14.78 11.25 6.35
C SER A 134 15.18 10.94 4.92
N GLY A 135 14.90 11.87 3.99
CA GLY A 135 15.04 11.61 2.58
C GLY A 135 14.18 10.41 2.16
N SER A 136 14.84 9.35 1.71
CA SER A 136 14.24 8.09 1.27
C SER A 136 14.28 6.97 2.33
N ASP A 137 14.90 7.23 3.49
CA ASP A 137 15.19 6.19 4.47
C ASP A 137 14.17 6.21 5.61
N LEU A 138 13.56 5.06 5.89
CA LEU A 138 12.64 4.89 7.01
C LEU A 138 13.43 4.61 8.30
N HIS A 139 13.30 5.49 9.31
CA HIS A 139 14.00 5.39 10.59
C HIS A 139 13.18 4.70 11.69
N GLY A 140 11.86 4.66 11.52
CA GLY A 140 11.00 3.90 12.40
C GLY A 140 9.56 4.35 12.37
N VAL A 141 8.75 3.71 13.20
CA VAL A 141 7.30 3.93 13.21
C VAL A 141 6.79 4.07 14.63
N THR A 142 5.88 5.00 14.83
CA THR A 142 5.13 5.18 16.07
C THR A 142 3.64 5.09 15.78
N ALA A 143 2.87 4.44 16.64
CA ALA A 143 1.44 4.32 16.45
C ALA A 143 0.68 4.56 17.76
N LYS A 144 -0.51 5.15 17.65
CA LYS A 144 -1.43 5.35 18.76
C LYS A 144 -2.86 5.06 18.30
N VAL A 145 -3.68 4.58 19.23
CA VAL A 145 -5.12 4.41 18.98
C VAL A 145 -5.82 5.66 19.45
N VAL A 146 -6.50 6.32 18.52
CA VAL A 146 -7.33 7.50 18.76
C VAL A 146 -8.78 7.17 18.45
N ASP A 147 -9.69 7.97 18.98
CA ASP A 147 -11.10 7.85 18.61
C ASP A 147 -11.33 8.51 17.25
N MET A 148 -12.17 7.87 16.43
CA MET A 148 -12.45 8.35 15.09
C MET A 148 -13.02 9.78 15.16
N PRO A 149 -12.43 10.74 14.46
CA PRO A 149 -12.95 12.10 14.44
C PRO A 149 -14.41 12.12 13.97
N ARG A 150 -15.29 12.78 14.73
CA ARG A 150 -16.75 12.78 14.50
C ARG A 150 -17.14 13.28 13.10
N HIS A 151 -16.34 14.15 12.48
CA HIS A 151 -16.59 14.64 11.14
C HIS A 151 -16.45 13.55 10.07
N CYS A 152 -15.53 12.59 10.24
CA CYS A 152 -15.37 11.46 9.30
C CYS A 152 -16.58 10.50 9.35
N LEU A 153 -17.14 10.28 10.54
CA LEU A 153 -18.34 9.46 10.71
C LEU A 153 -19.57 10.10 10.07
N LEU A 154 -19.76 11.41 10.25
CA LEU A 154 -20.88 12.13 9.65
C LEU A 154 -20.81 12.13 8.11
N LEU A 155 -19.63 12.42 7.54
CA LEU A 155 -19.47 12.45 6.08
C LEU A 155 -19.65 11.07 5.45
N SER A 156 -19.12 10.01 6.06
CA SER A 156 -19.32 8.65 5.55
C SER A 156 -20.77 8.19 5.64
N PHE A 157 -21.49 8.54 6.71
CA PHE A 157 -22.91 8.22 6.86
C PHE A 157 -23.79 8.99 5.86
N ILE A 158 -23.52 10.29 5.68
CA ILE A 158 -24.21 11.11 4.67
C ILE A 158 -23.94 10.57 3.26
N LEU A 159 -22.69 10.21 2.94
CA LEU A 159 -22.33 9.64 1.64
C LEU A 159 -23.00 8.28 1.43
N ALA A 160 -23.05 7.42 2.45
CA ALA A 160 -23.75 6.14 2.38
C ALA A 160 -25.25 6.34 2.13
N ILE A 161 -25.90 7.27 2.84
CA ILE A 161 -27.30 7.62 2.59
C ILE A 161 -27.48 8.17 1.18
N TYR A 162 -26.60 9.06 0.72
CA TYR A 162 -26.68 9.66 -0.60
C TYR A 162 -26.53 8.62 -1.72
N VAL A 163 -25.59 7.68 -1.57
CA VAL A 163 -25.44 6.53 -2.49
C VAL A 163 -26.67 5.64 -2.47
N LEU A 164 -27.25 5.40 -1.28
CA LEU A 164 -28.46 4.59 -1.12
C LEU A 164 -29.69 5.27 -1.74
N GLN A 165 -29.84 6.57 -1.58
CA GLN A 165 -30.92 7.35 -2.20
C GLN A 165 -30.75 7.39 -3.72
N SER A 166 -29.53 7.62 -4.20
CA SER A 166 -29.22 7.57 -5.63
C SER A 166 -29.49 6.21 -6.26
N SER A 167 -29.21 5.10 -5.55
CA SER A 167 -29.51 3.76 -6.05
C SER A 167 -31.01 3.46 -6.06
N GLN A 168 -31.78 3.93 -5.07
CA GLN A 168 -33.25 3.84 -5.04
C GLN A 168 -33.90 4.62 -6.18
N GLU A 169 -33.41 5.81 -6.52
CA GLU A 169 -33.89 6.58 -7.67
C GLU A 169 -33.66 5.84 -8.99
N LYS A 170 -32.49 5.20 -9.14
CA LYS A 170 -32.17 4.37 -10.31
C LYS A 170 -33.06 3.12 -10.39
N LEU A 171 -33.28 2.45 -9.27
CA LEU A 171 -34.19 1.31 -9.16
C LEU A 171 -35.64 1.71 -9.49
N THR A 172 -36.09 2.86 -9.01
CA THR A 172 -37.45 3.36 -9.25
C THR A 172 -37.66 3.70 -10.72
N ARG A 173 -36.66 4.29 -11.41
CA ARG A 173 -36.73 4.51 -12.86
C ARG A 173 -36.75 3.20 -13.63
N PHE A 174 -35.88 2.26 -13.27
CA PHE A 174 -35.82 0.95 -13.92
C PHE A 174 -37.15 0.19 -13.78
N VAL A 175 -37.75 0.15 -12.60
CA VAL A 175 -39.07 -0.48 -12.39
C VAL A 175 -40.15 0.21 -13.21
N LYS A 176 -40.17 1.55 -13.31
CA LYS A 176 -41.14 2.27 -14.14
C LYS A 176 -40.97 1.98 -15.64
N GLU A 177 -39.73 1.91 -16.12
CA GLU A 177 -39.42 1.60 -17.52
C GLU A 177 -39.80 0.15 -17.84
N THR A 178 -39.44 -0.82 -17.00
CA THR A 178 -39.81 -2.23 -17.19
C THR A 178 -41.32 -2.48 -17.10
N VAL A 179 -42.03 -1.75 -16.23
CA VAL A 179 -43.51 -1.83 -16.14
C VAL A 179 -44.20 -1.13 -17.32
N ALA A 180 -43.63 -0.04 -17.84
CA ALA A 180 -44.12 0.62 -19.05
C ALA A 180 -43.90 -0.26 -20.30
N GLU A 181 -42.78 -0.98 -20.38
CA GLU A 181 -42.52 -1.93 -21.48
C GLU A 181 -43.39 -3.19 -21.42
N SER A 182 -43.77 -3.65 -20.21
CA SER A 182 -44.66 -4.81 -20.05
C SER A 182 -46.14 -4.50 -20.28
N SER A 183 -46.50 -3.23 -20.47
CA SER A 183 -47.88 -2.77 -20.71
C SER A 183 -48.13 -2.29 -22.15
N LEU A 184 -47.45 -2.89 -23.13
CA LEU A 184 -47.90 -2.81 -24.52
C LEU A 184 -49.27 -3.51 -24.68
N PRO A 185 -50.25 -2.89 -25.34
CA PRO A 185 -51.62 -3.37 -25.34
C PRO A 185 -51.75 -4.68 -26.15
N ALA A 186 -52.32 -5.69 -25.50
CA ALA A 186 -52.93 -6.82 -26.19
C ALA A 186 -53.88 -6.27 -27.26
N LEU A 187 -53.60 -6.62 -28.51
CA LEU A 187 -54.37 -6.28 -29.69
C LEU A 187 -55.81 -6.77 -29.49
N ASP A 188 -56.74 -5.84 -29.22
CA ASP A 188 -58.17 -6.04 -29.43
C ASP A 188 -58.61 -5.13 -30.57
N GLY A 189 -59.37 -5.68 -31.51
CA GLY A 189 -60.05 -4.94 -32.56
C GLY A 189 -59.69 -5.33 -34.00
N ALA A 190 -60.18 -6.48 -34.47
CA ALA A 190 -60.59 -6.61 -35.87
C ALA A 190 -61.87 -7.45 -35.94
N LYS A 191 -63.00 -6.75 -36.12
CA LYS A 191 -64.37 -7.25 -36.23
C LYS A 191 -64.81 -7.18 -37.71
N VAL A 192 -65.38 -8.30 -38.19
CA VAL A 192 -66.40 -8.49 -39.26
C VAL A 192 -66.08 -8.02 -40.68
N GLU A 193 -66.00 -8.97 -41.61
CA GLU A 193 -66.94 -9.10 -42.75
C GLU A 193 -67.07 -10.58 -43.16
#